data_AF-A0A9P4I9V7-F1
#
_entry.id   AF-A0A9P4I9V7-F1
#
_cell.length_a   1.000
_cell.length_b   1.000
_cell.length_c   1.000
_cell.angle_alpha   90.00
_cell.angle_beta   90.00
_cell.angle_gamma   90.00
#
_symmetry.space_group_name_H-M   'P 1'
#
loop_
_entity.id
_entity.type
_entity.pdbx_description
1 polymer ?
#
loop_
_entity_poly.entity_id
_entity_poly.type
_entity_poly.pdbx_seq_one_letter_code
_entity_poly.pdbx_strand_id
1 'polypeptide(L)'
;MKFVQKTIIVAVTLCVAARAAPLKARAATTENDVATSTLFKRQSVNDCGDSTFINQTSDGSPLIADCKAMITDIIPGMTYDISDFEQSTVVKANTCGFGVQFDGGGVLEIGGQDMIDVINTAISKFPSTNGKIGAQGVMSCQQELLPNTQVTWGLFHT
;
A
#
# COMPACT_ATOMS: atom_id res chain seq x y z
N MET A 1 6.82 76.68 -24.66
CA MET A 1 5.64 77.56 -24.76
C MET A 1 4.44 76.70 -25.13
N LYS A 2 3.36 76.77 -24.33
CA LYS A 2 1.95 76.41 -24.68
C LYS A 2 1.63 74.90 -24.81
N PHE A 3 0.54 74.33 -24.30
CA PHE A 3 -0.60 74.77 -23.47
C PHE A 3 -1.18 73.52 -22.77
N VAL A 4 -1.77 73.74 -21.59
CA VAL A 4 -2.43 72.76 -20.70
C VAL A 4 -3.80 72.36 -21.25
N GLN A 5 -4.15 71.08 -21.17
CA GLN A 5 -5.55 70.64 -21.27
C GLN A 5 -5.90 69.72 -20.08
N LYS A 6 -6.68 70.28 -19.15
CA LYS A 6 -7.23 69.60 -17.96
C LYS A 6 -8.39 68.72 -18.39
N THR A 7 -8.30 67.41 -18.17
CA THR A 7 -9.44 66.50 -18.28
C THR A 7 -9.93 66.16 -16.88
N ILE A 8 -11.10 66.67 -16.53
CA ILE A 8 -11.83 66.36 -15.30
C ILE A 8 -12.53 65.00 -15.54
N ILE A 9 -12.18 63.98 -14.77
CA ILE A 9 -12.91 62.72 -14.74
C ILE A 9 -13.82 62.72 -13.51
N VAL A 10 -15.12 62.78 -13.75
CA VAL A 10 -16.18 62.66 -12.74
C VAL A 10 -16.26 61.20 -12.29
N ALA A 11 -15.97 60.94 -11.01
CA ALA A 11 -16.14 59.62 -10.41
C ALA A 11 -17.63 59.39 -10.12
N VAL A 12 -18.27 58.52 -10.91
CA VAL A 12 -19.64 58.06 -10.66
C VAL A 12 -19.56 56.89 -9.68
N THR A 13 -19.89 57.16 -8.40
CA THR A 13 -20.00 56.12 -7.37
C THR A 13 -21.29 55.33 -7.55
N LEU A 14 -21.17 54.08 -8.00
CA LEU A 14 -22.29 53.13 -8.05
C LEU A 14 -22.53 52.54 -6.66
N CYS A 15 -23.57 52.98 -5.96
CA CYS A 15 -24.06 52.30 -4.75
C CYS A 15 -24.86 51.06 -5.16
N VAL A 16 -24.24 49.88 -5.07
CA VAL A 16 -24.96 48.60 -5.20
C VAL A 16 -25.67 48.31 -3.88
N ALA A 17 -26.99 48.40 -3.87
CA ALA A 17 -27.81 47.95 -2.75
C ALA A 17 -27.83 46.41 -2.70
N ALA A 18 -27.06 45.83 -1.77
CA ALA A 18 -27.13 44.41 -1.48
C ALA A 18 -28.47 44.09 -0.81
N ARG A 19 -29.31 43.27 -1.46
CA ARG A 19 -30.49 42.66 -0.81
C ARG A 19 -30.02 41.49 0.04
N ALA A 20 -30.12 41.60 1.36
CA ALA A 20 -29.89 40.49 2.27
C ALA A 20 -31.00 39.44 2.09
N ALA A 21 -30.63 38.20 1.79
CA ALA A 21 -31.55 37.06 1.82
C ALA A 21 -31.90 36.71 3.28
N PRO A 22 -33.13 36.26 3.59
CA PRO A 22 -33.46 35.82 4.94
C PRO A 22 -32.66 34.57 5.30
N LEU A 23 -31.91 34.64 6.40
CA LEU A 23 -31.28 33.49 7.05
C LEU A 23 -32.38 32.55 7.51
N LYS A 24 -32.58 31.45 6.78
CA LYS A 24 -33.43 30.36 7.25
C LYS A 24 -32.69 29.69 8.40
N ALA A 25 -33.24 29.82 9.61
CA ALA A 25 -32.72 29.14 10.79
C ALA A 25 -32.68 27.63 10.49
N ARG A 26 -31.48 27.06 10.46
CA ARG A 26 -31.29 25.61 10.38
C ARG A 26 -31.50 25.08 11.80
N ALA A 27 -32.57 24.33 11.99
CA ALA A 27 -32.77 23.56 13.22
C ALA A 27 -31.54 22.66 13.42
N ALA A 28 -30.93 22.72 14.60
CA ALA A 28 -29.88 21.81 15.00
C ALA A 28 -30.51 20.42 15.20
N THR A 29 -30.37 19.54 14.22
CA THR A 29 -30.57 18.11 14.42
C THR A 29 -29.29 17.55 15.04
N THR A 30 -29.39 17.16 16.30
CA THR A 30 -28.42 16.26 16.95
C THR A 30 -28.59 14.89 16.31
N GLU A 31 -27.88 14.63 15.23
CA GLU A 31 -27.76 13.31 14.63
C GLU A 31 -26.44 12.69 15.08
N ASN A 32 -26.55 11.78 16.06
CA ASN A 32 -25.58 10.70 16.25
C ASN A 32 -25.68 9.80 15.00
N ASP A 33 -25.15 10.27 13.87
CA ASP A 33 -24.94 9.43 12.70
C ASP A 33 -23.76 8.53 12.99
N VAL A 34 -24.08 7.36 13.55
CA VAL A 34 -23.22 6.19 13.49
C VAL A 34 -23.05 5.89 12.01
N ALA A 35 -21.95 6.40 11.44
CA ALA A 35 -21.50 6.05 10.10
C ALA A 35 -21.43 4.53 10.03
N THR A 36 -22.46 3.92 9.43
CA THR A 36 -22.51 2.50 9.20
C THR A 36 -21.49 2.22 8.10
N SER A 37 -20.26 1.95 8.52
CA SER A 37 -19.18 1.51 7.65
C SER A 37 -19.60 0.19 7.03
N THR A 38 -20.12 0.25 5.80
CA THR A 38 -20.35 -0.93 4.98
C THR A 38 -18.98 -1.55 4.69
N LEU A 39 -18.62 -2.58 5.45
CA LEU A 39 -17.41 -3.36 5.26
C LEU A 39 -17.55 -4.17 3.97
N PHE A 40 -17.02 -3.64 2.87
CA PHE A 40 -16.87 -4.40 1.64
C PHE A 40 -15.67 -5.33 1.80
N LYS A 41 -15.88 -6.64 1.57
CA LYS A 41 -14.79 -7.61 1.51
C LYS A 41 -13.83 -7.14 0.40
N ARG A 42 -12.59 -6.81 0.75
CA ARG A 42 -11.58 -6.50 -0.26
C ARG A 42 -11.37 -7.75 -1.12
N GLN A 43 -11.22 -7.54 -2.43
CA GLN A 43 -10.72 -8.59 -3.30
C GLN A 43 -9.38 -9.06 -2.75
N SER A 44 -9.20 -10.36 -2.71
CA SER A 44 -7.98 -11.03 -2.27
C SER A 44 -7.46 -11.74 -3.50
N VAL A 45 -6.24 -11.41 -3.89
CA VAL A 45 -5.55 -12.04 -5.02
C VAL A 45 -4.53 -13.01 -4.44
N ASN A 46 -4.65 -14.26 -4.86
CA ASN A 46 -3.86 -15.40 -4.41
C ASN A 46 -3.48 -16.19 -5.67
N ASP A 47 -2.30 -15.86 -6.18
CA ASP A 47 -1.74 -16.36 -7.43
C ASP A 47 -0.70 -17.46 -7.14
N CYS A 48 -0.44 -17.75 -5.86
CA CYS A 48 0.49 -18.77 -5.39
C CYS A 48 -0.18 -19.82 -4.50
N GLY A 49 0.31 -21.06 -4.57
CA GLY A 49 -0.10 -22.15 -3.70
C GLY A 49 0.62 -22.17 -2.35
N ASP A 50 0.43 -23.26 -1.61
CA ASP A 50 1.05 -23.46 -0.30
C ASP A 50 2.57 -23.28 -0.31
N SER A 51 3.09 -22.77 0.82
CA SER A 51 4.52 -22.54 0.98
C SER A 51 5.19 -23.43 2.04
N THR A 52 6.46 -23.73 1.80
CA THR A 52 7.38 -24.24 2.81
C THR A 52 7.96 -23.10 3.65
N PHE A 53 8.47 -23.41 4.85
CA PHE A 53 9.03 -22.39 5.75
C PHE A 53 10.30 -22.91 6.43
N ILE A 54 11.39 -22.19 6.25
CA ILE A 54 12.70 -22.46 6.86
C ILE A 54 13.09 -21.23 7.68
N ASN A 55 13.41 -21.45 8.96
CA ASN A 55 13.87 -20.37 9.84
C ASN A 55 15.30 -19.96 9.45
N GLN A 56 15.48 -18.66 9.18
CA GLN A 56 16.76 -18.04 8.87
C GLN A 56 17.06 -16.87 9.82
N THR A 57 16.44 -16.86 11.01
CA THR A 57 16.58 -15.78 11.98
C THR A 57 18.01 -15.73 12.53
N SER A 58 18.61 -14.56 12.46
CA SER A 58 19.93 -14.24 12.99
C SER A 58 19.93 -12.83 13.60
N ASP A 59 21.03 -12.42 14.22
CA ASP A 59 21.19 -11.04 14.69
C ASP A 59 21.20 -10.02 13.54
N GLY A 60 21.50 -10.46 12.31
CA GLY A 60 21.40 -9.65 11.10
C GLY A 60 19.98 -9.54 10.53
N SER A 61 18.99 -10.23 11.10
CA SER A 61 17.62 -10.24 10.58
C SER A 61 16.83 -8.96 10.89
N PRO A 62 15.81 -8.62 10.07
CA PRO A 62 14.94 -7.47 10.28
C PRO A 62 14.06 -7.61 11.51
N LEU A 63 13.44 -6.51 11.94
CA LEU A 63 12.48 -6.51 13.04
C LEU A 63 11.12 -7.07 12.61
N ILE A 64 10.51 -7.91 13.44
CA ILE A 64 9.13 -8.39 13.25
C ILE A 64 8.16 -7.22 13.13
N ALA A 65 8.36 -6.16 13.92
CA ALA A 65 7.54 -4.96 13.86
C ALA A 65 7.57 -4.29 12.47
N ASP A 66 8.73 -4.28 11.84
CA ASP A 66 8.92 -3.71 10.50
C ASP A 66 8.28 -4.58 9.42
N CYS A 67 8.38 -5.91 9.54
CA CYS A 67 7.66 -6.81 8.63
C CYS A 67 6.14 -6.68 8.79
N LYS A 68 5.64 -6.37 9.99
CA LYS A 68 4.22 -6.05 10.21
C LYS A 68 3.81 -4.71 9.61
N ALA A 69 4.68 -3.71 9.65
CA ALA A 69 4.44 -2.45 8.94
C ALA A 69 4.43 -2.67 7.40
N MET A 70 5.33 -3.50 6.88
CA MET A 70 5.32 -3.89 5.47
C MET A 70 3.98 -4.54 5.06
N ILE A 71 3.43 -5.43 5.90
CA ILE A 71 2.09 -6.04 5.67
C ILE A 71 1.01 -4.97 5.50
N THR A 72 1.05 -3.86 6.24
CA THR A 72 -0.01 -2.84 6.14
C THR A 72 0.03 -2.06 4.83
N ASP A 73 1.18 -2.04 4.16
CA ASP A 73 1.37 -1.34 2.88
C ASP A 73 1.06 -2.23 1.67
N ILE A 74 0.99 -3.56 1.86
CA ILE A 74 0.60 -4.50 0.81
C ILE A 74 -0.90 -4.40 0.56
N ILE A 75 -1.30 -4.27 -0.70
CA ILE A 75 -2.71 -4.22 -1.10
C ILE A 75 -3.17 -5.66 -1.37
N PRO A 76 -4.08 -6.26 -0.57
CA PRO A 76 -4.42 -7.68 -0.70
C PRO A 76 -5.02 -8.09 -2.05
N GLY A 77 -5.66 -7.14 -2.75
CA GLY A 77 -6.36 -7.36 -4.01
C GLY A 77 -5.55 -7.03 -5.26
N MET A 78 -4.24 -6.84 -5.14
CA MET A 78 -3.35 -6.55 -6.26
C MET A 78 -2.48 -7.75 -6.59
N THR A 79 -2.17 -7.90 -7.88
CA THR A 79 -1.05 -8.73 -8.37
C THR A 79 0.19 -7.84 -8.48
N TYR A 80 1.35 -8.41 -8.18
CA TYR A 80 2.65 -7.78 -8.34
C TYR A 80 3.43 -8.56 -9.40
N ASP A 81 3.86 -7.86 -10.43
CA ASP A 81 4.57 -8.42 -11.58
C ASP A 81 6.09 -8.32 -11.37
N ILE A 82 6.79 -9.45 -11.46
CA ILE A 82 8.25 -9.53 -11.33
C ILE A 82 8.84 -10.10 -12.61
N SER A 83 9.67 -9.31 -13.29
CA SER A 83 10.32 -9.68 -14.55
C SER A 83 11.82 -9.97 -14.41
N ASP A 84 12.35 -9.92 -13.20
CA ASP A 84 13.76 -10.18 -12.91
C ASP A 84 13.90 -11.58 -12.27
N PHE A 85 14.79 -12.38 -12.86
CA PHE A 85 15.02 -13.79 -12.54
C PHE A 85 16.07 -13.96 -11.43
N GLU A 86 16.79 -12.89 -11.10
CA GLU A 86 17.62 -12.84 -9.89
C GLU A 86 16.75 -12.54 -8.66
N GLN A 87 17.39 -12.53 -7.48
CA GLN A 87 16.71 -12.20 -6.24
C GLN A 87 16.19 -10.76 -6.29
N SER A 88 14.87 -10.64 -6.44
CA SER A 88 14.16 -9.38 -6.62
C SER A 88 13.47 -8.97 -5.34
N THR A 89 13.66 -7.72 -4.92
CA THR A 89 12.86 -7.15 -3.82
C THR A 89 11.49 -6.76 -4.35
N VAL A 90 10.42 -7.34 -3.80
CA VAL A 90 9.04 -7.04 -4.22
C VAL A 90 8.47 -5.89 -3.40
N VAL A 91 8.58 -5.98 -2.07
CA VAL A 91 8.12 -4.95 -1.13
C VAL A 91 9.11 -4.83 0.02
N LYS A 92 9.18 -3.64 0.61
CA LYS A 92 10.02 -3.37 1.78
C LYS A 92 9.40 -2.29 2.67
N ALA A 93 9.61 -2.39 3.97
CA ALA A 93 9.34 -1.31 4.92
C ALA A 93 10.37 -1.35 6.06
N ASN A 94 10.92 -0.18 6.40
CA ASN A 94 11.96 0.00 7.41
C ASN A 94 13.13 -0.98 7.21
N THR A 95 13.36 -1.92 8.15
CA THR A 95 14.42 -2.93 8.03
C THR A 95 14.00 -4.18 7.26
N CYS A 96 12.71 -4.40 7.03
CA CYS A 96 12.22 -5.66 6.47
C CYS A 96 12.00 -5.56 4.95
N GLY A 97 12.61 -6.49 4.21
CA GLY A 97 12.37 -6.73 2.80
C GLY A 97 11.74 -8.09 2.56
N PHE A 98 10.79 -8.16 1.63
CA PHE A 98 10.30 -9.39 1.03
C PHE A 98 10.80 -9.47 -0.41
N GLY A 99 11.41 -10.60 -0.75
CA GLY A 99 11.96 -10.81 -2.07
C GLY A 99 11.70 -12.21 -2.58
N VAL A 100 11.77 -12.35 -3.90
CA VAL A 100 11.51 -13.59 -4.62
C VAL A 100 12.63 -13.85 -5.63
N GLN A 101 12.84 -15.12 -5.93
CA GLN A 101 13.70 -15.60 -7.00
C GLN A 101 13.01 -16.79 -7.66
N PHE A 102 13.03 -16.85 -8.99
CA PHE A 102 12.43 -17.93 -9.75
C PHE A 102 13.23 -18.18 -11.02
N ASP A 103 13.30 -19.46 -11.40
CA ASP A 103 13.89 -19.85 -12.67
C ASP A 103 12.79 -19.89 -13.73
N GLY A 104 13.04 -19.28 -14.88
CA GLY A 104 12.08 -19.27 -15.98
C GLY A 104 12.29 -18.09 -16.93
N GLY A 105 11.47 -18.01 -17.97
CA GLY A 105 11.29 -16.78 -18.74
C GLY A 105 9.92 -16.17 -18.43
N GLY A 106 9.73 -14.89 -18.74
CA GLY A 106 8.45 -14.20 -18.59
C GLY A 106 8.29 -13.45 -17.27
N VAL A 107 7.04 -13.13 -16.93
CA VAL A 107 6.65 -12.35 -15.75
C VAL A 107 6.08 -13.31 -14.70
N LEU A 108 6.61 -13.24 -13.49
CA LEU A 108 6.03 -13.86 -12.30
C LEU A 108 4.94 -12.96 -11.72
N GLU A 109 3.79 -13.55 -11.41
CA GLU A 109 2.68 -12.89 -10.75
C GLU A 109 2.59 -13.39 -9.30
N ILE A 110 2.64 -12.47 -8.34
CA ILE A 110 2.40 -12.78 -6.93
C ILE A 110 1.27 -11.91 -6.38
N GLY A 111 0.29 -12.54 -5.75
CA GLY A 111 -0.81 -11.84 -5.13
C GLY A 111 -0.40 -11.13 -3.85
N GLY A 112 -1.00 -9.97 -3.59
CA GLY A 112 -0.82 -9.25 -2.33
C GLY A 112 -1.23 -10.09 -1.12
N GLN A 113 -2.28 -10.91 -1.24
CA GLN A 113 -2.66 -11.82 -0.16
C GLN A 113 -1.61 -12.92 0.06
N ASP A 114 -0.97 -13.44 -0.99
CA ASP A 114 0.08 -14.47 -0.87
C ASP A 114 1.23 -13.97 0.02
N MET A 115 1.70 -12.75 -0.25
CA MET A 115 2.75 -12.13 0.56
C MET A 115 2.30 -11.93 2.01
N ILE A 116 1.10 -11.40 2.23
CA ILE A 116 0.55 -11.18 3.58
C ILE A 116 0.48 -12.49 4.36
N ASP A 117 -0.02 -13.56 3.75
CA ASP A 117 -0.20 -14.86 4.39
C ASP A 117 1.15 -15.53 4.69
N VAL A 118 2.10 -15.46 3.75
CA VAL A 118 3.46 -15.97 3.94
C VAL A 118 4.19 -15.24 5.07
N ILE A 119 4.17 -13.91 5.09
CA ILE A 119 4.83 -13.11 6.14
C ILE A 119 4.21 -13.41 7.51
N ASN A 120 2.88 -13.41 7.61
CA ASN A 120 2.19 -13.71 8.87
C ASN A 120 2.47 -15.14 9.35
N THR A 121 2.49 -16.11 8.43
CA THR A 121 2.76 -17.51 8.75
C THR A 121 4.21 -17.70 9.22
N ALA A 122 5.18 -17.04 8.58
CA ALA A 122 6.57 -17.04 9.02
C ALA A 122 6.72 -16.47 10.43
N ILE A 123 6.10 -15.32 10.72
CA ILE A 123 6.10 -14.71 12.06
C ILE A 123 5.48 -15.64 13.10
N SER A 124 4.37 -16.30 12.76
CA SER A 124 3.71 -17.24 13.67
C SER A 124 4.53 -18.51 13.92
N LYS A 125 5.24 -19.02 12.91
CA LYS A 125 6.04 -20.26 13.02
C LYS A 125 7.37 -20.03 13.73
N PHE A 126 7.96 -18.85 13.57
CA PHE A 126 9.29 -18.52 14.08
C PHE A 126 9.25 -17.31 15.03
N PRO A 127 8.53 -17.41 16.16
CA PRO A 127 8.55 -16.35 17.15
C PRO A 127 9.97 -16.20 17.72
N SER A 128 10.48 -14.97 17.72
CA SER A 128 11.80 -14.67 18.27
C SER A 128 11.71 -13.79 19.51
N THR A 129 12.57 -14.06 20.49
CA THR A 129 12.66 -13.31 21.75
C THR A 129 13.34 -11.96 21.59
N ASN A 130 14.23 -11.81 20.61
CA ASN A 130 14.90 -10.53 20.30
C ASN A 130 14.10 -9.65 19.33
N GLY A 131 12.88 -10.07 18.95
CA GLY A 131 12.01 -9.33 18.05
C GLY A 131 12.46 -9.33 16.58
N LYS A 132 13.46 -10.14 16.20
CA LYS A 132 13.94 -10.27 14.81
C LYS A 132 13.31 -11.45 14.11
N ILE A 133 13.29 -11.43 12.77
CA ILE A 133 12.83 -12.56 11.96
C ILE A 133 13.59 -12.65 10.65
N GLY A 134 14.14 -13.82 10.37
CA GLY A 134 14.58 -14.22 9.04
C GLY A 134 13.84 -15.50 8.67
N ALA A 135 13.32 -15.58 7.45
CA ALA A 135 12.66 -16.78 6.98
C ALA A 135 12.80 -16.87 5.47
N GLN A 136 12.78 -18.09 4.95
CA GLN A 136 12.66 -18.33 3.52
C GLN A 136 11.76 -19.51 3.28
N GLY A 137 11.38 -19.69 2.03
CA GLY A 137 10.56 -20.82 1.64
C GLY A 137 10.45 -20.93 0.14
N VAL A 138 9.66 -21.91 -0.27
CA VAL A 138 9.33 -22.17 -1.66
C VAL A 138 7.82 -22.24 -1.78
N MET A 139 7.27 -21.64 -2.82
CA MET A 139 5.86 -21.74 -3.20
C MET A 139 5.74 -21.87 -4.72
N SER A 140 4.60 -22.34 -5.18
CA SER A 140 4.30 -22.46 -6.61
C SER A 140 3.37 -21.33 -7.03
N CYS A 141 3.79 -20.48 -7.96
CA CYS A 141 3.02 -19.31 -8.39
C CYS A 141 2.60 -19.41 -9.86
N GLN A 142 1.62 -18.58 -10.25
CA GLN A 142 1.25 -18.40 -11.65
C GLN A 142 2.27 -17.52 -12.39
N GLN A 143 2.50 -17.88 -13.66
CA GLN A 143 3.09 -17.00 -14.66
C GLN A 143 2.13 -16.93 -15.85
N GLU A 144 2.18 -15.82 -16.58
CA GLU A 144 1.33 -15.54 -17.75
C GLU A 144 1.20 -16.73 -18.73
N LEU A 145 2.29 -17.49 -18.92
CA LEU A 145 2.37 -18.59 -19.90
C LEU A 145 2.63 -19.98 -19.29
N LEU A 146 2.89 -20.07 -17.97
CA LEU A 146 3.26 -21.33 -17.31
C LEU A 146 2.50 -21.47 -15.98
N PRO A 147 1.64 -22.49 -15.84
CA PRO A 147 1.07 -22.81 -14.54
C PRO A 147 2.13 -23.51 -13.68
N ASN A 148 2.30 -23.04 -12.43
CA ASN A 148 3.13 -23.65 -11.38
C ASN A 148 4.64 -23.39 -11.46
N THR A 149 5.03 -22.12 -11.49
CA THR A 149 6.44 -21.73 -11.38
C THR A 149 6.90 -21.77 -9.94
N GLN A 150 8.01 -22.48 -9.71
CA GLN A 150 8.59 -22.56 -8.39
C GLN A 150 9.30 -21.25 -8.05
N VAL A 151 8.87 -20.62 -6.97
CA VAL A 151 9.39 -19.36 -6.46
C VAL A 151 10.01 -19.59 -5.10
N THR A 152 11.28 -19.24 -4.96
CA THR A 152 11.93 -19.09 -3.66
C THR A 152 11.66 -17.69 -3.14
N TRP A 153 11.19 -17.55 -1.90
CA TRP A 153 10.98 -16.25 -1.27
C TRP A 153 11.81 -16.11 0.01
N GLY A 154 12.03 -14.88 0.45
CA GLY A 154 12.74 -14.59 1.70
C GLY A 154 12.33 -13.29 2.40
N LEU A 155 12.41 -13.31 3.73
CA LEU A 155 12.43 -12.14 4.61
C LEU A 155 13.87 -11.82 4.97
N PHE A 156 14.33 -10.64 4.57
CA PHE A 156 15.72 -10.23 4.75
C PHE A 156 15.80 -8.79 5.27
N HIS A 157 16.99 -8.43 5.78
CA HIS A 157 17.26 -7.10 6.28
C HIS A 157 17.71 -6.20 5.12
N THR A 158 17.09 -5.03 4.99
CA THR A 158 17.43 -4.01 3.97
C THR A 158 18.45 -2.99 4.44
#